data_AF-A0A229SE52-F1
#
_entry.id   AF-A0A229SE52-F1
#
_cell.length_a   1.000
_cell.length_b   1.000
_cell.length_c   1.000
_cell.angle_alpha   90.00
_cell.angle_beta   90.00
_cell.angle_gamma   90.00
#
_symmetry.space_group_name_H-M   'P 1'
#
loop_
_entity.id
_entity.type
_entity.pdbx_description
1 polymer ?
#
loop_
_entity_poly.entity_id
_entity_poly.type
_entity_poly.pdbx_seq_one_letter_code
_entity_poly.pdbx_strand_id
1 'polypeptide(L)'
;MPLYLPAPEPGPRGPDGQGWNRITLGAHYGRTAAQCALRPRTYPTLHETLRTTELATFGYHGRCVRDSTPRRPDCRTCPVLTAAPSTLDSPDRRVLVRLDRRYSGSGWATQVFDIPYVVADPDTGWGSRRTRWSWDALGRLAGWRAGREHHDHHSPGFWLERDL
;
A
#
# COMPACT_ATOMS: atom_id res chain seq x y z
N MET A 1 8.62 3.75 -10.40
CA MET A 1 8.83 5.22 -10.47
C MET A 1 8.25 5.85 -9.22
N PRO A 2 8.93 6.81 -8.55
CA PRO A 2 8.37 7.42 -7.34
C PRO A 2 7.13 8.27 -7.63
N LEU A 3 5.97 7.92 -7.07
CA LEU A 3 4.75 8.69 -7.24
C LEU A 3 4.76 9.95 -6.36
N TYR A 4 4.84 11.12 -6.99
CA TYR A 4 4.58 12.42 -6.36
C TYR A 4 3.22 12.90 -6.87
N LEU A 5 2.24 13.05 -5.99
CA LEU A 5 0.96 13.68 -6.28
C LEU A 5 1.04 15.12 -5.77
N PRO A 6 1.21 16.13 -6.63
CA PRO A 6 1.13 17.51 -6.19
C PRO A 6 -0.26 17.79 -5.60
N ALA A 7 -0.33 18.67 -4.60
CA ALA A 7 -1.62 19.17 -4.15
C ALA A 7 -2.33 19.88 -5.33
N PRO A 8 -3.64 19.68 -5.53
CA PRO A 8 -4.37 20.41 -6.56
C PRO A 8 -4.29 21.91 -6.28
N GLU A 9 -4.04 22.71 -7.34
CA GLU A 9 -4.03 24.16 -7.22
C GLU A 9 -5.43 24.67 -6.85
N PRO A 10 -5.57 25.56 -5.84
CA PRO A 10 -6.86 26.15 -5.53
C PRO A 10 -7.33 27.04 -6.70
N GLY A 11 -8.45 26.68 -7.34
CA GLY A 11 -9.13 27.55 -8.30
C GLY A 11 -9.97 28.61 -7.60
N PRO A 12 -9.79 29.92 -7.88
CA PRO A 12 -10.49 31.00 -7.16
C PRO A 12 -11.96 31.21 -7.59
N ARG A 13 -12.50 30.38 -8.49
CA ARG A 13 -13.86 30.56 -9.02
C ARG A 13 -14.86 29.82 -8.15
N GLY A 14 -15.62 30.60 -7.39
CA GLY A 14 -16.61 30.17 -6.41
C GLY A 14 -17.82 29.41 -6.99
N PRO A 15 -18.92 29.37 -6.23
CA PRO A 15 -19.96 28.32 -6.34
C PRO A 15 -20.81 28.34 -7.63
N ASP A 16 -20.61 29.30 -8.51
CA ASP A 16 -21.51 29.69 -9.61
C ASP A 16 -20.95 29.54 -11.03
N GLY A 17 -19.77 28.93 -11.22
CA GLY A 17 -19.46 28.37 -12.55
C GLY A 17 -17.99 28.25 -12.92
N GLN A 18 -17.56 26.99 -13.16
CA GLN A 18 -16.35 26.58 -13.91
C GLN A 18 -15.12 26.21 -13.08
N GLY A 19 -15.25 25.87 -11.79
CA GLY A 19 -14.10 25.72 -10.89
C GLY A 19 -14.20 24.67 -9.77
N TRP A 20 -15.08 23.68 -9.86
CA TRP A 20 -15.04 22.60 -8.87
C TRP A 20 -13.80 21.74 -9.09
N ASN A 21 -12.83 21.86 -8.18
CA ASN A 21 -11.99 20.74 -7.80
C ASN A 21 -12.94 19.62 -7.40
N ARG A 22 -13.17 18.65 -8.31
CA ARG A 22 -13.85 17.40 -7.97
C ARG A 22 -13.13 16.90 -6.74
N ILE A 23 -13.79 17.03 -5.59
CA ILE A 23 -13.34 16.46 -4.35
C ILE A 23 -13.28 14.96 -4.61
N THR A 24 -12.10 14.46 -4.97
CA THR A 24 -11.82 13.04 -4.86
C THR A 24 -12.02 12.73 -3.39
N LEU A 25 -12.97 11.86 -3.06
CA LEU A 25 -13.26 11.51 -1.66
C LEU A 25 -12.00 11.00 -0.91
N GLY A 26 -10.96 10.56 -1.63
CA GLY A 26 -9.63 10.25 -1.08
C GLY A 26 -8.78 11.45 -0.64
N ALA A 27 -9.08 12.68 -1.07
CA ALA A 27 -8.40 13.91 -0.66
C ALA A 27 -8.80 14.38 0.76
N HIS A 28 -9.83 13.76 1.35
CA HIS A 28 -10.35 14.15 2.66
C HIS A 28 -9.52 13.69 3.86
N TYR A 29 -8.56 12.79 3.68
CA TYR A 29 -7.69 12.33 4.78
C TYR A 29 -6.57 13.29 5.16
N GLY A 30 -6.74 14.59 4.89
CA GLY A 30 -6.20 15.65 5.74
C GLY A 30 -5.26 16.61 5.01
N ARG A 31 -5.80 17.78 4.68
CA ARG A 31 -5.13 18.99 4.16
C ARG A 31 -4.53 18.82 2.77
N THR A 32 -4.79 19.78 1.91
CA THR A 32 -4.18 20.05 0.59
C THR A 32 -2.65 20.07 0.67
N ALA A 33 -2.04 18.90 0.73
CA ALA A 33 -0.60 18.69 0.76
C ALA A 33 -0.23 17.70 -0.33
N ALA A 34 0.98 17.83 -0.88
CA ALA A 34 1.50 16.85 -1.81
C ALA A 34 1.45 15.45 -1.18
N GLN A 35 1.13 14.42 -1.96
CA GLN A 35 1.09 13.04 -1.48
C GLN A 35 2.23 12.29 -2.16
N CYS A 36 3.17 11.81 -1.36
CA CYS A 36 4.30 11.03 -1.85
C CYS A 36 3.90 9.58 -2.04
N ALA A 37 4.77 8.81 -2.68
CA ALA A 37 4.43 7.48 -3.12
C ALA A 37 3.93 6.64 -1.98
N LEU A 38 2.87 5.99 -2.35
CA LEU A 38 1.74 5.84 -1.50
C LEU A 38 1.91 4.49 -0.83
N ARG A 39 2.13 4.52 0.49
CA ARG A 39 2.57 3.35 1.27
C ARG A 39 1.46 2.30 1.25
N PRO A 40 1.62 1.13 0.62
CA PRO A 40 0.58 0.12 0.66
C PRO A 40 0.34 -0.30 2.11
N ARG A 41 -0.93 -0.51 2.47
CA ARG A 41 -1.34 -0.98 3.81
C ARG A 41 -2.32 -2.14 3.75
N THR A 42 -2.74 -2.50 2.53
CA THR A 42 -3.74 -3.49 2.22
C THR A 42 -3.35 -4.19 0.93
N TYR A 43 -3.91 -5.37 0.67
CA TYR A 43 -3.66 -6.07 -0.58
C TYR A 43 -4.05 -5.25 -1.84
N PRO A 44 -5.24 -4.61 -1.93
CA PRO A 44 -5.60 -3.84 -3.13
C PRO A 44 -4.57 -2.75 -3.46
N THR A 45 -4.11 -2.02 -2.44
CA THR A 45 -3.11 -0.97 -2.61
C THR A 45 -1.72 -1.52 -2.97
N LEU A 46 -1.37 -2.70 -2.47
CA LEU A 46 -0.15 -3.41 -2.88
C LEU A 46 -0.22 -3.85 -4.35
N HIS A 47 -1.35 -4.45 -4.74
CA HIS A 47 -1.56 -4.92 -6.11
C HIS A 47 -1.49 -3.78 -7.12
N GLU A 48 -2.07 -2.63 -6.78
CA GLU A 48 -1.88 -1.40 -7.54
C GLU A 48 -0.42 -0.96 -7.57
N THR A 49 0.22 -0.85 -6.40
CA THR A 49 1.63 -0.39 -6.27
C THR A 49 2.59 -1.20 -7.14
N LEU A 50 2.42 -2.53 -7.20
CA LEU A 50 3.27 -3.42 -8.00
C LEU A 50 2.94 -3.39 -9.50
N ARG A 51 1.72 -3.01 -9.90
CA ARG A 51 1.29 -2.98 -11.31
C ARG A 51 1.52 -1.62 -11.98
N THR A 52 1.05 -0.55 -11.34
CA THR A 52 1.14 0.82 -11.86
C THR A 52 1.06 1.82 -10.73
N THR A 53 1.87 2.88 -10.83
CA THR A 53 1.84 3.97 -9.85
C THR A 53 0.81 5.04 -10.18
N GLU A 54 0.13 4.98 -11.33
CA GLU A 54 -0.80 6.03 -11.80
C GLU A 54 -2.10 6.09 -10.98
N LEU A 55 -2.61 4.93 -10.56
CA LEU A 55 -3.88 4.81 -9.83
C LEU A 55 -3.78 5.24 -8.36
N ALA A 56 -2.57 5.38 -7.85
CA ALA A 56 -2.37 5.80 -6.48
C ALA A 56 -2.89 7.23 -6.23
N THR A 57 -3.19 8.01 -7.27
CA THR A 57 -3.99 9.26 -7.17
C THR A 57 -5.35 9.08 -6.45
N PHE A 58 -5.85 7.87 -6.27
CA PHE A 58 -7.15 7.54 -5.68
C PHE A 58 -7.04 6.87 -4.29
N GLY A 59 -6.63 7.62 -3.26
CA GLY A 59 -7.23 7.58 -1.91
C GLY A 59 -7.04 6.39 -0.95
N TYR A 60 -6.49 5.24 -1.34
CA TYR A 60 -6.42 4.06 -0.44
C TYR A 60 -5.07 3.82 0.22
N HIS A 61 -4.07 4.62 -0.11
CA HIS A 61 -2.71 4.36 0.32
C HIS A 61 -2.33 5.17 1.56
N GLY A 62 -1.41 4.63 2.37
CA GLY A 62 -0.88 5.33 3.52
C GLY A 62 -0.03 6.53 3.13
N ARG A 63 -0.03 7.56 3.98
CA ARG A 63 0.89 8.70 3.85
C ARG A 63 2.33 8.20 3.87
N CYS A 64 3.17 8.67 2.95
CA CYS A 64 4.59 8.50 3.14
C CYS A 64 5.06 9.39 4.29
N VAL A 65 5.77 8.82 5.25
CA VAL A 65 6.27 9.54 6.42
C VAL A 65 7.78 9.64 6.29
N ARG A 66 8.28 10.82 5.93
CA ARG A 66 9.51 11.35 6.52
C ARG A 66 9.46 12.87 6.63
N ASP A 67 10.06 13.29 7.72
CA ASP A 67 9.91 14.55 8.43
C ASP A 67 10.62 15.68 7.67
N SER A 68 9.87 16.65 7.18
CA SER A 68 10.41 18.00 7.04
C SER A 68 9.27 18.98 7.26
N THR A 69 8.99 19.24 8.54
CA THR A 69 8.02 20.20 9.08
C THR A 69 6.54 19.77 9.00
N PRO A 70 5.72 20.14 10.02
CA PRO A 70 4.33 19.67 10.18
C PRO A 70 3.34 20.16 9.10
N ARG A 71 3.81 20.79 8.01
CA ARG A 71 2.96 21.44 7.02
C ARG A 71 3.00 20.79 5.64
N ARG A 72 4.07 20.09 5.22
CA ARG A 72 4.14 19.42 3.90
C ARG A 72 5.07 18.20 3.94
N PRO A 73 4.65 17.02 3.46
CA PRO A 73 5.54 15.87 3.35
C PRO A 73 6.56 16.08 2.21
N ASP A 74 7.82 15.70 2.44
CA ASP A 74 8.86 15.67 1.40
C ASP A 74 8.95 14.28 0.77
N CYS A 75 8.63 14.21 -0.52
CA CYS A 75 8.60 12.96 -1.25
C CYS A 75 9.98 12.46 -1.65
N ARG A 76 11.00 13.32 -1.63
CA ARG A 76 12.39 12.94 -1.91
C ARG A 76 12.99 12.07 -0.82
N THR A 77 12.42 12.07 0.39
CA THR A 77 12.91 11.28 1.54
C THR A 77 12.01 10.08 1.87
N CYS A 78 10.97 9.84 1.05
CA CYS A 78 10.02 8.77 1.28
C CYS A 78 10.73 7.40 1.31
N PRO A 79 10.64 6.61 2.40
CA PRO A 79 11.34 5.32 2.48
C PRO A 79 10.94 4.32 1.40
N VAL A 80 9.68 4.34 0.95
CA VAL A 80 9.23 3.50 -0.17
C VAL A 80 9.96 3.84 -1.47
N LEU A 81 10.46 5.08 -1.60
CA LEU A 81 11.10 5.61 -2.80
C LEU A 81 12.62 5.61 -2.76
N THR A 82 13.16 5.84 -1.58
CA THR A 82 14.60 6.04 -1.39
C THR A 82 15.33 4.78 -0.93
N ALA A 83 14.63 3.84 -0.29
CA ALA A 83 15.26 2.64 0.20
C ALA A 83 15.33 1.58 -0.91
N ALA A 84 16.42 0.81 -0.90
CA ALA A 84 16.71 -0.22 -1.90
C ALA A 84 15.54 -1.20 -2.10
N PRO A 85 15.41 -1.79 -3.31
CA PRO A 85 14.43 -2.83 -3.57
C PRO A 85 14.54 -3.97 -2.55
N SER A 86 13.42 -4.56 -2.19
CA SER A 86 13.41 -5.77 -1.38
C SER A 86 13.49 -7.00 -2.28
N THR A 87 14.11 -8.05 -1.78
CA THR A 87 14.27 -9.32 -2.51
C THR A 87 13.60 -10.43 -1.73
N LEU A 88 12.80 -11.23 -2.42
CA LEU A 88 12.25 -12.47 -1.90
C LEU A 88 12.95 -13.63 -2.58
N ASP A 89 13.79 -14.33 -1.82
CA ASP A 89 14.44 -15.54 -2.29
C ASP A 89 13.51 -16.73 -2.06
N SER A 90 13.04 -17.30 -3.16
CA SER A 90 12.22 -18.50 -3.20
C SER A 90 12.55 -19.22 -4.49
N PRO A 91 12.61 -20.55 -4.53
CA PRO A 91 12.72 -21.31 -5.78
C PRO A 91 11.41 -21.32 -6.57
N ASP A 92 10.29 -21.04 -5.92
CA ASP A 92 8.97 -21.14 -6.51
C ASP A 92 8.65 -19.96 -7.44
N ARG A 93 7.82 -20.21 -8.45
CA ARG A 93 7.31 -19.15 -9.35
C ARG A 93 6.16 -18.36 -8.74
N ARG A 94 5.52 -18.91 -7.71
CA ARG A 94 4.47 -18.25 -6.95
C ARG A 94 4.60 -18.62 -5.48
N VAL A 95 4.35 -17.66 -4.60
CA VAL A 95 4.34 -17.88 -3.14
C VAL A 95 3.07 -17.29 -2.55
N LEU A 96 2.50 -17.95 -1.55
CA LEU A 96 1.30 -17.46 -0.89
C LEU A 96 1.68 -16.48 0.22
N VAL A 97 1.02 -15.32 0.23
CA VAL A 97 1.05 -14.38 1.34
C VAL A 97 -0.28 -14.49 2.08
N ARG A 98 -0.22 -14.87 3.36
CA ARG A 98 -1.38 -14.91 4.26
C ARG A 98 -1.49 -13.63 5.08
N LEU A 99 -2.73 -13.18 5.31
CA LEU A 99 -3.04 -11.99 6.06
C LEU A 99 -3.52 -12.36 7.47
N ASP A 100 -2.72 -12.01 8.46
CA ASP A 100 -3.09 -12.10 9.88
C ASP A 100 -3.78 -10.80 10.27
N ARG A 101 -5.11 -10.85 10.40
CA ARG A 101 -5.94 -9.70 10.75
C ARG A 101 -5.83 -9.40 12.24
N ARG A 102 -5.35 -8.21 12.56
CA ARG A 102 -5.21 -7.71 13.93
C ARG A 102 -6.15 -6.54 14.19
N TYR A 103 -6.51 -6.45 15.46
CA TYR A 103 -7.36 -5.41 16.02
C TYR A 103 -6.54 -4.64 17.05
N SER A 104 -6.59 -3.32 17.02
CA SER A 104 -5.96 -2.46 18.03
C SER A 104 -6.93 -1.38 18.46
N GLY A 105 -6.90 -1.02 19.74
CA GLY A 105 -7.84 -0.07 20.33
C GLY A 105 -9.06 -0.75 20.95
N SER A 106 -10.04 0.06 21.36
CA SER A 106 -11.23 -0.40 22.07
C SER A 106 -12.47 0.39 21.62
N GLY A 107 -13.61 -0.30 21.52
CA GLY A 107 -14.89 0.32 21.16
C GLY A 107 -14.87 0.96 19.77
N TRP A 108 -15.35 2.20 19.67
CA TRP A 108 -15.41 2.96 18.42
C TRP A 108 -14.03 3.34 17.84
N ALA A 109 -12.97 3.24 18.64
CA ALA A 109 -11.59 3.48 18.19
C ALA A 109 -10.87 2.21 17.73
N THR A 110 -11.59 1.08 17.56
CA THR A 110 -10.99 -0.18 17.10
C THR A 110 -10.52 -0.04 15.66
N GLN A 111 -9.23 -0.20 15.45
CA GLN A 111 -8.59 -0.23 14.14
C GLN A 111 -8.33 -1.67 13.73
N VAL A 112 -8.62 -1.98 12.47
CA VAL A 112 -8.31 -3.27 11.84
C VAL A 112 -7.13 -3.08 10.91
N PHE A 113 -6.13 -3.95 11.01
CA PHE A 113 -4.99 -3.96 10.11
C PHE A 113 -4.50 -5.38 9.87
N ASP A 114 -4.04 -5.62 8.65
CA ASP A 114 -3.55 -6.94 8.25
C ASP A 114 -2.01 -6.96 8.31
N ILE A 115 -1.46 -8.05 8.82
CA ILE A 115 -0.02 -8.33 8.83
C ILE A 115 0.27 -9.43 7.80
N PRO A 116 1.08 -9.16 6.76
CA PRO A 116 1.36 -10.15 5.74
C PRO A 116 2.46 -11.12 6.19
N TYR A 117 2.25 -12.41 5.92
CA TYR A 117 3.20 -13.48 6.12
C TYR A 117 3.37 -14.28 4.82
N VAL A 118 4.60 -14.36 4.32
CA VAL A 118 4.92 -15.33 3.24
C VAL A 118 5.00 -16.70 3.89
N VAL A 119 4.22 -17.66 3.37
CA VAL A 119 4.19 -19.05 3.86
C VAL A 119 4.94 -19.97 2.90
N ALA A 120 5.69 -20.92 3.45
CA ALA A 120 6.44 -21.90 2.67
C ALA A 120 5.53 -22.97 2.06
N ASP A 121 4.45 -23.33 2.75
CA ASP A 121 3.48 -24.32 2.30
C ASP A 121 2.05 -23.73 2.42
N PRO A 122 1.36 -23.52 1.29
CA PRO A 122 -0.02 -23.04 1.27
C PRO A 122 -1.00 -23.98 1.99
N ASP A 123 -0.85 -25.30 1.88
CA ASP A 123 -1.88 -26.28 2.28
C ASP A 123 -1.93 -26.45 3.79
N THR A 124 -0.77 -26.44 4.44
CA THR A 124 -0.63 -26.51 5.91
C THR A 124 -1.04 -25.20 6.62
N GLY A 125 -1.34 -24.15 5.86
CA GLY A 125 -1.86 -22.90 6.40
C GLY A 125 -0.90 -22.23 7.38
N TRP A 126 -1.41 -21.86 8.57
CA TRP A 126 -0.59 -21.26 9.62
C TRP A 126 0.38 -22.23 10.29
N GLY A 127 0.27 -23.54 10.08
CA GLY A 127 1.23 -24.53 10.59
C GLY A 127 2.55 -24.56 9.82
N SER A 128 2.60 -23.95 8.63
CA SER A 128 3.80 -23.88 7.79
C SER A 128 4.86 -22.93 8.35
N ARG A 129 6.11 -23.11 7.92
CA ARG A 129 7.15 -22.10 8.12
C ARG A 129 6.69 -20.80 7.44
N ARG A 130 6.77 -19.70 8.18
CA ARG A 130 6.28 -18.40 7.73
C ARG A 130 7.22 -17.28 8.12
N THR A 131 7.33 -16.31 7.23
CA THR A 131 8.15 -15.11 7.45
C THR A 131 7.26 -13.90 7.41
N ARG A 132 7.34 -13.06 8.44
CA ARG A 132 6.59 -11.80 8.49
C ARG A 132 7.19 -10.81 7.50
N TRP A 133 6.34 -10.15 6.73
CA TRP A 133 6.72 -9.05 5.86
C TRP A 133 6.08 -7.74 6.29
N SER A 134 6.69 -6.62 5.91
CA SER A 134 6.02 -5.32 5.96
C SER A 134 5.43 -5.01 4.60
N TRP A 135 4.30 -4.30 4.59
CA TRP A 135 3.72 -3.81 3.34
C TRP A 135 4.72 -2.98 2.51
N ASP A 136 5.62 -2.23 3.16
CA ASP A 136 6.64 -1.40 2.49
C ASP A 136 7.73 -2.24 1.83
N ALA A 137 8.07 -3.39 2.43
CA ALA A 137 8.97 -4.34 1.82
C ALA A 137 8.27 -4.98 0.60
N LEU A 138 7.02 -5.39 0.74
CA LEU A 138 6.24 -5.95 -0.38
C LEU A 138 6.04 -4.95 -1.52
N GLY A 139 5.80 -3.67 -1.23
CA GLY A 139 5.64 -2.63 -2.26
C GLY A 139 6.93 -2.27 -3.01
N ARG A 140 8.09 -2.76 -2.55
CA ARG A 140 9.41 -2.55 -3.18
C ARG A 140 10.01 -3.85 -3.72
N LEU A 141 9.21 -4.90 -3.81
CA LEU A 141 9.69 -6.23 -4.16
C LEU A 141 10.09 -6.26 -5.64
N ALA A 142 11.33 -6.65 -5.92
CA ALA A 142 11.85 -6.70 -7.28
C ALA A 142 11.62 -8.07 -7.93
N GLY A 143 11.11 -8.09 -9.17
CA GLY A 143 10.91 -9.31 -9.95
C GLY A 143 9.68 -10.12 -9.55
N TRP A 144 8.72 -9.50 -8.84
CA TRP A 144 7.44 -10.13 -8.50
C TRP A 144 6.31 -9.12 -8.62
N ARG A 145 5.12 -9.64 -8.93
CA ARG A 145 3.86 -8.93 -8.90
C ARG A 145 2.89 -9.55 -7.91
N ALA A 146 1.95 -8.75 -7.42
CA ALA A 146 0.77 -9.28 -6.75
C ALA A 146 -0.12 -9.97 -7.79
N GLY A 147 -0.33 -11.27 -7.59
CA GLY A 147 -1.26 -12.11 -8.33
C GLY A 147 -2.67 -12.04 -7.74
N ARG A 148 -3.43 -13.13 -7.87
CA ARG A 148 -4.82 -13.19 -7.40
C ARG A 148 -4.92 -13.24 -5.87
N GLU A 149 -6.04 -12.73 -5.36
CA GLU A 149 -6.46 -13.03 -3.99
C GLU A 149 -6.64 -14.53 -3.81
N HIS A 150 -6.37 -14.97 -2.60
CA HIS A 150 -6.51 -16.35 -2.15
C HIS A 150 -7.35 -16.37 -0.88
N HIS A 151 -8.42 -17.16 -0.88
CA HIS A 151 -9.31 -17.30 0.26
C HIS A 151 -9.51 -18.78 0.53
N ASP A 152 -9.20 -19.21 1.75
CA ASP A 152 -9.44 -20.55 2.24
C ASP A 152 -9.85 -20.54 3.72
N HIS A 153 -9.98 -21.73 4.31
CA HIS A 153 -10.37 -21.89 5.70
C HIS A 153 -9.33 -21.41 6.72
N HIS A 154 -8.09 -21.12 6.30
CA HIS A 154 -7.01 -20.70 7.20
C HIS A 154 -6.98 -19.18 7.39
N SER A 155 -7.03 -18.43 6.30
CA SER A 155 -7.08 -16.96 6.30
C SER A 155 -7.26 -16.40 4.89
N PRO A 156 -7.69 -15.14 4.75
CA PRO A 156 -7.45 -14.38 3.54
C PRO A 156 -5.95 -14.30 3.20
N GLY A 157 -5.66 -14.10 1.93
CA GLY A 157 -4.31 -14.00 1.41
C GLY A 157 -4.30 -13.59 -0.06
N PHE A 158 -3.12 -13.64 -0.66
CA PHE A 158 -2.92 -13.42 -2.09
C PHE A 158 -1.62 -14.07 -2.55
N TRP A 159 -1.55 -14.36 -3.84
CA TRP A 159 -0.33 -14.89 -4.45
C TRP A 159 0.62 -13.76 -4.82
N LEU A 160 1.91 -13.93 -4.54
CA LEU A 160 2.97 -13.23 -5.27
C LEU A 160 3.41 -14.12 -6.40
N GLU A 161 3.54 -13.57 -7.59
CA GLU A 161 3.91 -14.28 -8.81
C GLU A 161 5.16 -13.64 -9.39
N ARG A 162 6.15 -14.44 -9.80
CA ARG A 162 7.39 -13.93 -10.37
C ARG A 162 7.10 -13.26 -11.71
N ASP A 163 7.71 -12.10 -11.93
CA ASP A 163 7.68 -11.46 -13.25
C ASP A 163 8.52 -12.32 -14.21
N LEU A 164 7.90 -12.71 -15.33
CA LEU A 164 8.55 -13.53 -16.36
C LEU A 164 9.59 -12.73 -17.14
#